data_AF-A0A1E5G2F0-F1
#
_entry.id   AF-A0A1E5G2F0-F1
#
_cell.length_a   1.000
_cell.length_b   1.000
_cell.length_c   1.000
_cell.angle_alpha   90.00
_cell.angle_beta   90.00
_cell.angle_gamma   90.00
#
_symmetry.space_group_name_H-M   'P 1'
#
loop_
_entity.id
_entity.type
_entity.pdbx_description
1 polymer ?
#
loop_
_entity_poly.entity_id
_entity_poly.type
_entity_poly.pdbx_seq_one_letter_code
_entity_poly.pdbx_strand_id
1 'polypeptide(L)'
;MRARAWIIVILLIGGLYFLSSIPGLRVLPVLSSINSAMSNIDFLIVRLSEWLAAKVPLNFGELRHIDTLTQDFLAYARDNPIIIEFFLRKVAHVVVFFIITIALFFLYHQYIKSSKISVALAFISGGIIAFVDEYRQSFVDGRVGSTVDVFIDMIGVTLATCLIVFSLFLTKAGRQRFYQQSNHEIDGDEDKEVKSDKDNDKKVVSSDEEKIDEAEAANQAKIMELQKRIDELEKDLASKDIT
;
A
#
# COMPACT_ATOMS: atom_id res chain seq x y z
N MET A 1 -18.37 9.97 -11.01
CA MET A 1 -17.94 9.24 -9.78
C MET A 1 -18.00 10.09 -8.51
N ARG A 2 -17.59 11.37 -8.55
CA ARG A 2 -17.58 12.29 -7.40
C ARG A 2 -18.91 12.45 -6.65
N ALA A 3 -20.03 12.60 -7.37
CA ALA A 3 -21.35 12.73 -6.75
C ALA A 3 -21.76 11.48 -5.93
N ARG A 4 -21.33 10.27 -6.34
CA ARG A 4 -21.66 9.03 -5.63
C ARG A 4 -20.97 8.94 -4.27
N ALA A 5 -19.74 9.45 -4.16
CA ALA A 5 -19.01 9.47 -2.89
C ALA A 5 -19.69 10.39 -1.85
N TRP A 6 -20.17 11.55 -2.29
CA TRP A 6 -20.95 12.45 -1.43
C TRP A 6 -22.27 11.82 -0.97
N ILE A 7 -22.98 11.12 -1.86
CA ILE A 7 -24.22 10.41 -1.49
C ILE A 7 -23.94 9.38 -0.39
N ILE A 8 -22.85 8.61 -0.50
CA ILE A 8 -22.48 7.61 0.52
C ILE A 8 -22.21 8.29 1.88
N VAL A 9 -21.42 9.36 1.91
CA VAL A 9 -21.11 10.07 3.16
C VAL A 9 -22.36 10.69 3.78
N ILE A 10 -23.21 11.32 2.97
CA ILE A 10 -24.48 11.90 3.44
C ILE A 10 -25.40 10.79 3.97
N LEU A 11 -25.48 9.65 3.30
CA LEU A 11 -26.26 8.50 3.74
C LEU A 11 -25.73 7.96 5.08
N LEU A 12 -24.42 7.83 5.24
CA LEU A 12 -23.81 7.36 6.50
C LEU A 12 -24.09 8.33 7.66
N ILE A 13 -23.93 9.65 7.44
CA ILE A 13 -24.21 10.67 8.45
C ILE A 13 -25.72 10.73 8.76
N GLY A 14 -26.57 10.63 7.74
CA GLY A 14 -28.01 10.57 7.90
C GLY A 14 -28.47 9.29 8.62
N GLY A 15 -27.81 8.17 8.36
CA GLY A 15 -28.01 6.90 9.05
C GLY A 15 -27.61 6.99 10.52
N LEU A 16 -26.44 7.58 10.82
CA LEU A 16 -26.01 7.89 12.19
C LEU A 16 -27.05 8.74 12.92
N TYR A 17 -27.52 9.82 12.28
CA TYR A 17 -28.56 10.68 12.83
C TYR A 17 -29.83 9.89 13.15
N PHE A 18 -30.36 9.15 12.17
CA PHE A 18 -31.59 8.39 12.33
C PHE A 18 -31.48 7.36 13.46
N LEU A 19 -30.38 6.61 13.52
CA LEU A 19 -30.18 5.56 14.52
C LEU A 19 -29.98 6.15 15.94
N SER A 20 -29.33 7.31 16.03
CA SER A 20 -29.10 8.00 17.30
C SER A 20 -30.34 8.77 17.80
N SER A 21 -31.23 9.19 16.91
CA SER A 21 -32.41 9.99 17.24
C SER A 21 -33.59 9.18 17.78
N ILE A 22 -33.53 7.85 17.78
CA ILE A 22 -34.61 7.02 18.32
C ILE A 22 -34.46 6.92 19.85
N PRO A 23 -35.32 7.61 20.64
CA PRO A 23 -35.27 7.53 22.09
C PRO A 23 -35.64 6.11 22.51
N GLY A 24 -34.83 5.50 23.38
CA GLY A 24 -35.10 4.15 23.88
C GLY A 24 -34.97 3.04 22.84
N LEU A 25 -34.21 3.22 21.75
CA LEU A 25 -33.91 2.15 20.79
C LEU A 25 -33.30 0.95 21.55
N ARG A 26 -34.12 -0.09 21.74
CA ARG A 26 -33.71 -1.34 22.37
C ARG A 26 -32.83 -2.08 21.38
N VAL A 27 -31.60 -2.37 21.78
CA VAL A 27 -30.65 -3.08 20.91
C VAL A 27 -30.95 -4.58 20.90
N LEU A 28 -31.67 -5.05 21.93
CA LEU A 28 -32.01 -6.47 22.12
C LEU A 28 -32.85 -7.08 20.99
N PRO A 29 -33.90 -6.44 20.44
CA PRO A 29 -34.61 -6.96 19.26
C PRO A 29 -33.69 -7.13 18.04
N VAL A 30 -32.81 -6.15 17.78
CA VAL A 30 -31.83 -6.22 16.69
C VAL A 30 -30.84 -7.35 16.94
N LEU A 31 -30.39 -7.52 18.18
CA LEU A 31 -29.52 -8.62 18.56
C LEU A 31 -30.21 -9.98 18.40
N SER A 32 -31.52 -10.08 18.67
CA SER A 32 -32.28 -11.32 18.44
C SER A 32 -32.42 -11.63 16.93
N SER A 33 -32.55 -10.60 16.09
CA SER A 33 -32.54 -10.74 14.63
C SER A 33 -31.16 -11.15 14.12
N ILE A 34 -30.09 -10.58 14.69
CA ILE A 34 -28.70 -11.00 14.41
C ILE A 34 -28.48 -12.43 14.88
N ASN A 35 -28.91 -12.80 16.09
CA ASN A 35 -28.80 -14.16 16.62
C ASN A 35 -29.53 -15.18 15.73
N SER A 36 -30.71 -14.80 15.21
CA SER A 36 -31.46 -15.62 14.24
C SER A 36 -30.80 -15.67 12.86
N ALA A 37 -30.05 -14.63 12.47
CA ALA A 37 -29.21 -14.66 11.27
C ALA A 37 -27.94 -15.50 11.50
N MET A 38 -27.39 -15.46 12.72
CA MET A 38 -26.19 -16.17 13.13
C MET A 38 -26.44 -17.67 13.23
N SER A 39 -27.64 -18.11 13.63
CA SER A 39 -28.02 -19.52 13.54
C SER A 39 -28.10 -20.05 12.09
N ASN A 40 -28.36 -19.19 11.10
CA ASN A 40 -28.24 -19.58 9.69
C ASN A 40 -26.77 -19.69 9.26
N ILE A 41 -25.88 -18.89 9.87
CA ILE A 41 -24.42 -18.98 9.68
C ILE A 41 -23.86 -20.21 10.40
N ASP A 42 -24.42 -20.61 11.54
CA ASP A 42 -24.03 -21.83 12.26
C ASP A 42 -24.16 -23.06 11.38
N PHE A 43 -25.22 -23.18 10.56
CA PHE A 43 -25.32 -24.30 9.61
C PHE A 43 -24.18 -24.29 8.57
N LEU A 44 -23.74 -23.11 8.15
CA LEU A 44 -22.64 -22.93 7.20
C LEU A 44 -21.28 -23.21 7.85
N ILE A 45 -21.11 -22.80 9.11
CA ILE A 45 -19.93 -23.08 9.93
C ILE A 45 -19.86 -24.57 10.30
N VAL A 46 -20.96 -25.21 10.66
CA VAL A 46 -21.03 -26.65 10.95
C VAL A 46 -20.67 -27.45 9.71
N ARG A 47 -21.18 -27.08 8.53
CA ARG A 47 -20.83 -27.77 7.29
C ARG A 47 -19.36 -27.55 6.90
N LEU A 48 -18.84 -26.35 7.15
CA LEU A 48 -17.42 -26.03 6.95
C LEU A 48 -16.55 -26.78 7.97
N SER A 49 -16.99 -26.90 9.22
CA SER A 49 -16.25 -27.55 10.30
C SER A 49 -16.26 -29.07 10.17
N GLU A 50 -17.36 -29.69 9.71
CA GLU A 50 -17.40 -31.11 9.35
C GLU A 50 -16.43 -31.41 8.20
N TRP A 51 -16.41 -30.56 7.18
CA TRP A 51 -15.46 -30.66 6.07
C TRP A 51 -14.00 -30.48 6.53
N LEU A 52 -13.76 -29.55 7.45
CA LEU A 52 -12.43 -29.26 7.99
C LEU A 52 -11.95 -30.34 8.98
N ALA A 53 -12.83 -30.86 9.83
CA ALA A 53 -12.57 -31.92 10.80
C ALA A 53 -12.32 -33.26 10.11
N ALA A 54 -12.95 -33.52 8.97
CA ALA A 54 -12.60 -34.64 8.10
C ALA A 54 -11.16 -34.55 7.56
N LYS A 55 -10.54 -33.37 7.61
CA LYS A 55 -9.23 -33.07 7.04
C LYS A 55 -8.15 -32.72 8.07
N VAL A 56 -8.52 -32.46 9.32
CA VAL A 56 -7.62 -32.04 10.40
C VAL A 56 -7.95 -32.84 11.68
N PRO A 57 -6.99 -33.60 12.26
CA PRO A 57 -7.20 -34.29 13.53
C PRO A 57 -7.15 -33.28 14.69
N LEU A 58 -8.28 -32.65 15.00
CA LEU A 58 -8.39 -31.72 16.14
C LEU A 58 -8.91 -32.43 17.39
N ASN A 59 -8.27 -32.15 18.54
CA ASN A 59 -8.71 -32.59 19.86
C ASN A 59 -9.88 -31.71 20.33
N PHE A 60 -11.10 -32.25 20.32
CA PHE A 60 -12.35 -31.55 20.68
C PHE A 60 -12.49 -31.14 22.17
N GLY A 61 -11.48 -31.41 23.00
CA GLY A 61 -11.50 -31.05 24.43
C GLY A 61 -11.41 -29.55 24.71
N GLU A 62 -10.82 -28.76 23.79
CA GLU A 62 -10.68 -27.30 23.96
C GLU A 62 -11.95 -26.53 23.63
N LEU A 63 -12.81 -27.04 22.74
CA LEU A 63 -14.06 -26.36 22.35
C LEU A 63 -15.09 -26.31 23.48
N ARG A 64 -15.07 -27.28 24.40
CA ARG A 64 -16.01 -27.34 25.53
C ARG A 64 -15.93 -26.13 26.46
N HIS A 65 -14.75 -25.48 26.55
CA HIS A 65 -14.56 -24.27 27.33
C HIS A 65 -15.19 -23.05 26.65
N ILE A 66 -15.20 -23.02 25.32
CA ILE A 66 -15.78 -21.93 24.53
C ILE A 66 -17.30 -21.95 24.67
N ASP A 67 -17.91 -23.14 24.68
CA ASP A 67 -19.35 -23.31 24.86
C ASP A 67 -19.82 -22.81 26.23
N THR A 68 -19.09 -23.15 27.30
CA THR A 68 -19.43 -22.70 28.66
C THR A 68 -19.29 -21.19 28.81
N LEU A 69 -18.23 -20.58 28.27
CA LEU A 69 -18.04 -19.13 28.30
C LEU A 69 -19.14 -18.39 27.53
N THR A 70 -19.60 -18.96 26.42
CA THR A 70 -20.70 -18.39 25.62
C THR A 70 -22.01 -18.42 26.40
N GLN A 71 -22.32 -19.54 27.06
CA GLN A 71 -23.55 -19.67 27.86
C GLN A 71 -23.55 -18.74 29.07
N ASP A 72 -22.42 -18.60 29.76
CA ASP A 72 -22.27 -17.70 30.92
C ASP A 72 -22.46 -16.24 30.51
N PHE A 73 -21.89 -15.83 29.36
CA PHE A 73 -22.09 -14.49 28.82
C PHE A 73 -23.56 -14.23 28.46
N LEU A 74 -24.23 -15.18 27.81
CA LEU A 74 -25.63 -15.04 27.43
C LEU A 74 -26.56 -14.95 28.65
N ALA A 75 -26.27 -15.71 29.71
CA ALA A 75 -26.98 -15.61 30.97
C ALA A 75 -26.80 -14.22 31.59
N TYR A 76 -25.55 -13.76 31.72
CA TYR A 76 -25.24 -12.42 32.22
C TYR A 76 -25.92 -11.31 31.40
N ALA A 77 -25.92 -11.44 30.08
CA ALA A 77 -26.50 -10.46 29.18
C ALA A 77 -28.03 -10.38 29.28
N ARG A 78 -28.68 -11.53 29.53
CA ARG A 78 -30.12 -11.60 29.79
C ARG A 78 -30.49 -10.96 31.12
N ASP A 79 -29.66 -11.15 32.14
CA ASP A 79 -29.90 -10.62 33.48
C ASP A 79 -29.60 -9.11 33.58
N ASN A 80 -28.74 -8.57 32.70
CA ASN A 80 -28.31 -7.17 32.71
C ASN A 80 -28.61 -6.42 31.39
N PRO A 81 -29.87 -6.36 30.93
CA PRO A 81 -30.20 -5.85 29.60
C PRO A 81 -29.79 -4.39 29.38
N ILE A 82 -29.92 -3.54 30.39
CA ILE A 82 -29.62 -2.10 30.31
C ILE A 82 -28.13 -1.84 30.04
N ILE A 83 -27.25 -2.57 30.73
CA ILE A 83 -25.79 -2.41 30.62
C ILE A 83 -25.33 -2.92 29.25
N ILE A 84 -25.86 -4.07 28.82
CA ILE A 84 -25.55 -4.64 27.50
C ILE A 84 -26.01 -3.70 26.38
N GLU A 85 -27.21 -3.14 26.47
CA GLU A 85 -27.72 -2.19 25.49
C GLU A 85 -26.88 -0.91 25.43
N PHE A 86 -26.44 -0.41 26.58
CA PHE A 86 -25.51 0.72 26.64
C PHE A 86 -24.19 0.39 25.94
N PHE A 87 -23.57 -0.74 26.28
CA PHE A 87 -22.29 -1.16 25.71
C PHE A 87 -22.38 -1.38 24.20
N LEU A 88 -23.39 -2.12 23.73
CA LEU A 88 -23.62 -2.34 22.30
C LEU A 88 -23.81 -1.03 21.54
N ARG A 89 -24.50 -0.05 22.13
CA ARG A 89 -24.66 1.26 21.50
C ARG A 89 -23.32 1.97 21.33
N LYS A 90 -22.46 1.95 22.34
CA LYS A 90 -21.11 2.55 22.27
C LYS A 90 -20.24 1.85 21.22
N VAL A 91 -20.24 0.52 21.18
CA VAL A 91 -19.54 -0.25 20.13
C VAL A 91 -20.09 0.09 18.74
N ALA A 92 -21.41 0.20 18.58
CA ALA A 92 -22.00 0.58 17.31
C ALA A 92 -21.57 1.97 16.85
N HIS A 93 -21.49 2.97 17.75
CA HIS A 93 -21.00 4.30 17.39
C HIS A 93 -19.53 4.25 16.98
N VAL A 94 -18.67 3.56 17.74
CA VAL A 94 -17.25 3.35 17.37
C VAL A 94 -17.13 2.78 15.95
N VAL A 95 -17.92 1.76 15.61
CA VAL A 95 -17.92 1.15 14.26
C VAL A 95 -18.43 2.12 13.19
N VAL A 96 -19.50 2.87 13.46
CA VAL A 96 -20.05 3.84 12.51
C VAL A 96 -19.06 4.98 12.26
N PHE A 97 -18.45 5.54 13.30
CA PHE A 97 -17.42 6.57 13.17
C PHE A 97 -16.19 6.05 12.44
N PHE A 98 -15.78 4.80 12.67
CA PHE A 98 -14.73 4.15 11.89
C PHE A 98 -15.05 4.14 10.39
N ILE A 99 -16.26 3.72 10.00
CA ILE A 99 -16.69 3.66 8.59
C ILE A 99 -16.81 5.07 8.00
N ILE A 100 -17.38 6.03 8.74
CA ILE A 100 -17.50 7.43 8.31
C ILE A 100 -16.13 8.04 8.05
N THR A 101 -15.16 7.86 8.94
CA THR A 101 -13.79 8.39 8.76
C THR A 101 -13.12 7.79 7.53
N ILE A 102 -13.30 6.50 7.25
CA ILE A 102 -12.80 5.87 6.01
C ILE A 102 -13.48 6.49 4.78
N ALA A 103 -14.80 6.66 4.81
CA ALA A 103 -15.55 7.26 3.71
C ALA A 103 -15.13 8.72 3.45
N LEU A 104 -14.91 9.50 4.52
CA LEU A 104 -14.39 10.87 4.44
C LEU A 104 -12.97 10.91 3.85
N PHE A 105 -12.09 9.98 4.22
CA PHE A 105 -10.77 9.90 3.62
C PHE A 105 -10.84 9.68 2.11
N PHE A 106 -11.62 8.69 1.65
CA PHE A 106 -11.80 8.45 0.22
C PHE A 106 -12.43 9.64 -0.50
N LEU A 107 -13.39 10.32 0.15
CA LEU A 107 -13.98 11.54 -0.36
C LEU A 107 -12.92 12.62 -0.56
N TYR A 108 -12.16 12.97 0.48
CA TYR A 108 -11.12 14.00 0.39
C TYR A 108 -10.01 13.65 -0.58
N HIS A 109 -9.61 12.38 -0.64
CA HIS A 109 -8.57 11.92 -1.55
C HIS A 109 -8.96 12.07 -3.03
N GLN A 110 -10.26 12.14 -3.35
CA GLN A 110 -10.74 12.38 -4.70
C GLN A 110 -10.55 13.84 -5.17
N TYR A 111 -10.44 14.78 -4.24
CA TYR A 111 -10.25 16.21 -4.51
C TYR A 111 -8.82 16.67 -4.24
N ILE A 112 -8.15 16.04 -3.28
CA ILE A 112 -6.83 16.44 -2.79
C ILE A 112 -5.81 15.37 -3.15
N LYS A 113 -4.84 15.72 -4.00
CA LYS A 113 -3.77 14.80 -4.44
C LYS A 113 -2.86 14.32 -3.29
N SER A 114 -2.79 15.07 -2.19
CA SER A 114 -1.97 14.70 -1.03
C SER A 114 -2.73 13.78 -0.08
N SER A 115 -2.26 12.53 0.03
CA SER A 115 -2.81 11.56 1.00
C SER A 115 -2.66 12.02 2.45
N LYS A 116 -1.56 12.72 2.79
CA LYS A 116 -1.33 13.23 4.16
C LYS A 116 -2.41 14.24 4.57
N ILE A 117 -2.71 15.18 3.68
CA ILE A 117 -3.75 16.19 3.91
C ILE A 117 -5.13 15.53 3.97
N SER A 118 -5.39 14.56 3.10
CA SER A 118 -6.66 13.82 3.10
C SER A 118 -6.89 13.05 4.39
N VAL A 119 -5.85 12.43 4.96
CA VAL A 119 -5.91 11.75 6.28
C VAL A 119 -6.18 12.76 7.39
N ALA A 120 -5.47 13.88 7.42
CA ALA A 120 -5.65 14.90 8.45
C ALA A 120 -7.08 15.49 8.42
N LEU A 121 -7.60 15.78 7.23
CA LEU A 121 -8.98 16.26 7.08
C LEU A 121 -10.00 15.20 7.50
N ALA A 122 -9.81 13.93 7.14
CA ALA A 122 -10.71 12.86 7.56
C ALA A 122 -10.75 12.70 9.09
N PHE A 123 -9.60 12.80 9.76
CA PHE A 123 -9.51 12.74 11.23
C PHE A 123 -10.22 13.92 11.89
N ILE A 124 -9.91 15.15 11.44
CA ILE A 124 -10.52 16.37 11.99
C ILE A 124 -12.04 16.37 11.76
N SER A 125 -12.49 16.07 10.55
CA SER A 125 -13.91 16.02 10.23
C SER A 125 -14.63 14.90 10.98
N GLY A 126 -14.00 13.73 11.15
CA GLY A 126 -14.54 12.66 12.00
C GLY A 126 -14.76 13.12 13.44
N GLY A 127 -13.78 13.81 14.02
CA GLY A 127 -13.90 14.37 15.38
C GLY A 127 -14.96 15.47 15.51
N ILE A 128 -15.08 16.35 14.51
CA ILE A 128 -16.15 17.35 14.48
C ILE A 128 -17.53 16.67 14.43
N ILE A 129 -17.69 15.63 13.60
CA ILE A 129 -18.96 14.88 13.52
C ILE A 129 -19.25 14.20 14.86
N ALA A 130 -18.26 13.63 15.55
CA ALA A 130 -18.45 13.03 16.89
C ALA A 130 -18.90 14.07 17.92
N PHE A 131 -18.27 15.23 17.94
CA PHE A 131 -18.69 16.33 18.81
C PHE A 131 -20.11 16.81 18.51
N VAL A 132 -20.45 16.97 17.22
CA VAL A 132 -21.80 17.38 16.80
C VAL A 132 -22.84 16.31 17.13
N ASP A 133 -22.48 15.03 17.05
CA ASP A 133 -23.36 13.93 17.43
C ASP A 133 -23.69 13.99 18.93
N GLU A 134 -22.69 14.11 19.81
CA GLU A 134 -22.91 14.22 21.25
C GLU A 134 -23.68 15.49 21.63
N TYR A 135 -23.33 16.63 21.03
CA TYR A 135 -24.05 17.87 21.22
C TYR A 135 -25.52 17.72 20.83
N ARG A 136 -25.82 17.07 19.71
CA ARG A 136 -27.18 16.76 19.29
C ARG A 136 -27.88 15.80 20.27
N GLN A 137 -27.19 14.75 20.71
CA GLN A 137 -27.74 13.76 21.65
C GLN A 137 -28.12 14.40 22.98
N SER A 138 -27.45 15.49 23.39
CA SER A 138 -27.78 16.25 24.60
C SER A 138 -29.17 16.93 24.56
N PHE A 139 -29.77 17.09 23.38
CA PHE A 139 -31.14 17.60 23.23
C PHE A 139 -32.21 16.50 23.27
N VAL A 140 -31.82 15.23 23.40
CA VAL A 140 -32.75 14.12 23.54
C VAL A 140 -33.07 13.94 25.02
N ASP A 141 -34.36 13.95 25.37
CA ASP A 141 -34.82 13.82 26.76
C ASP A 141 -34.24 12.57 27.44
N GLY A 142 -33.71 12.76 28.65
CA GLY A 142 -33.12 11.67 29.45
C GLY A 142 -31.68 11.30 29.10
N ARG A 143 -30.99 12.10 28.25
CA ARG A 143 -29.55 11.95 27.99
C ARG A 143 -28.78 13.17 28.47
N VAL A 144 -27.67 12.94 29.16
CA VAL A 144 -26.73 13.99 29.55
C VAL A 144 -25.53 13.89 28.62
N GLY A 145 -25.27 14.97 27.88
CA GLY A 145 -24.10 15.04 27.03
C GLY A 145 -22.82 14.89 27.85
N SER A 146 -21.92 13.99 27.44
CA SER A 146 -20.66 13.72 28.12
C SER A 146 -19.48 13.83 27.15
N THR A 147 -18.45 14.57 27.53
CA THR A 147 -17.19 14.62 26.78
C THR A 147 -16.55 13.23 26.66
N VAL A 148 -16.80 12.34 27.63
CA VAL A 148 -16.33 10.94 27.59
C VAL A 148 -16.90 10.20 26.39
N ASP A 149 -18.14 10.50 26.00
CA ASP A 149 -18.80 9.84 24.88
C ASP A 149 -18.18 10.25 23.54
N VAL A 150 -17.78 11.52 23.40
CA VAL A 150 -16.96 11.98 22.27
C VAL A 150 -15.64 11.24 22.21
N PHE A 151 -14.96 11.03 23.34
CA PHE A 151 -13.70 10.28 23.37
C PHE A 151 -13.87 8.81 22.97
N ILE A 152 -14.99 8.19 23.35
CA ILE A 152 -15.32 6.83 22.91
C ILE A 152 -15.48 6.79 21.39
N ASP A 153 -16.24 7.71 20.80
CA ASP A 153 -16.43 7.77 19.35
C ASP A 153 -15.12 8.06 18.59
N MET A 154 -14.24 8.85 19.20
CA MET A 154 -12.89 9.11 18.70
C MET A 154 -12.00 7.85 18.63
N ILE A 155 -12.31 6.78 19.37
CA ILE A 155 -11.63 5.49 19.20
C ILE A 155 -11.87 4.97 17.79
N GLY A 156 -13.11 5.06 17.29
CA GLY A 156 -13.47 4.65 15.92
C GLY A 156 -12.72 5.46 14.87
N VAL A 157 -12.70 6.79 15.03
CA VAL A 157 -11.96 7.73 14.16
C VAL A 157 -10.46 7.42 14.15
N THR A 158 -9.89 7.12 15.31
CA THR A 158 -8.46 6.81 15.46
C THR A 158 -8.13 5.47 14.81
N LEU A 159 -8.91 4.42 15.06
CA LEU A 159 -8.72 3.11 14.45
C LEU A 159 -8.79 3.18 12.92
N ALA A 160 -9.74 3.93 12.37
CA ALA A 160 -9.86 4.15 10.93
C ALA A 160 -8.62 4.85 10.38
N THR A 161 -8.17 5.90 11.05
CA THR A 161 -6.97 6.66 10.68
C THR A 161 -5.72 5.79 10.70
N CYS A 162 -5.53 4.99 11.74
CA CYS A 162 -4.43 4.02 11.85
C CYS A 162 -4.46 3.03 10.69
N LEU A 163 -5.63 2.46 10.36
CA LEU A 163 -5.79 1.53 9.23
C LEU A 163 -5.41 2.21 7.91
N ILE A 164 -5.88 3.43 7.67
CA ILE A 164 -5.56 4.18 6.44
C ILE A 164 -4.06 4.45 6.35
N VAL A 165 -3.43 4.94 7.41
CA VAL A 165 -1.99 5.21 7.44
C VAL A 165 -1.20 3.93 7.21
N PHE A 166 -1.57 2.83 7.86
CA PHE A 166 -0.95 1.52 7.68
C PHE A 166 -1.08 1.03 6.22
N SER A 167 -2.27 1.14 5.63
CA SER A 167 -2.52 0.79 4.22
C SER A 167 -1.68 1.63 3.24
N LEU A 168 -1.59 2.95 3.48
CA LEU A 168 -0.73 3.84 2.69
C LEU A 168 0.75 3.52 2.85
N PHE A 169 1.19 3.13 4.06
CA PHE A 169 2.56 2.71 4.33
C PHE A 169 2.91 1.42 3.55
N LEU A 170 2.06 0.40 3.61
CA LEU A 170 2.22 -0.84 2.84
C LEU A 170 2.30 -0.56 1.32
N THR A 171 1.43 0.32 0.82
CA THR A 171 1.39 0.69 -0.61
C THR A 171 2.65 1.46 -1.04
N LYS A 172 3.20 2.32 -0.18
CA LYS A 172 4.46 3.04 -0.44
C LYS A 172 5.67 2.11 -0.40
N ALA A 173 5.72 1.21 0.57
CA ALA A 173 6.79 0.21 0.69
C ALA A 173 6.84 -0.71 -0.54
N GLY A 174 5.69 -1.11 -1.09
CA GLY A 174 5.62 -1.84 -2.35
C GLY A 174 6.14 -1.02 -3.54
N ARG A 175 5.77 0.27 -3.63
CA ARG A 175 6.20 1.17 -4.73
C ARG A 175 7.70 1.48 -4.70
N GLN A 176 8.29 1.61 -3.52
CA GLN A 176 9.73 1.82 -3.34
C GLN A 176 10.54 0.59 -3.77
N ARG A 177 10.07 -0.63 -3.46
CA ARG A 177 10.71 -1.86 -3.94
C ARG A 177 10.72 -1.96 -5.46
N PHE A 178 9.63 -1.59 -6.13
CA PHE A 178 9.57 -1.55 -7.58
C PHE A 178 10.51 -0.49 -8.19
N TYR A 179 10.58 0.71 -7.61
CA TYR A 179 11.51 1.77 -8.08
C TYR A 179 12.98 1.39 -7.89
N GLN A 180 13.30 0.71 -6.79
CA GLN A 180 14.67 0.30 -6.50
C GLN A 180 15.11 -0.88 -7.38
N GLN A 181 14.18 -1.77 -7.73
CA GLN A 181 14.42 -2.83 -8.72
C GLN A 181 14.56 -2.27 -10.14
N SER A 182 13.72 -1.31 -10.57
CA SER A 182 13.86 -0.68 -11.88
C SER A 182 15.13 0.16 -12.01
N ASN A 183 15.52 0.91 -10.98
CA ASN A 183 16.78 1.68 -11.01
C ASN A 183 18.01 0.76 -11.03
N HIS A 184 17.97 -0.40 -10.36
CA HIS A 184 19.06 -1.38 -10.43
C HIS A 184 19.12 -2.09 -11.79
N GLU A 185 17.98 -2.23 -12.49
CA GLU A 185 17.94 -2.70 -13.88
C GLU A 185 18.49 -1.66 -14.86
N ILE A 186 18.17 -0.37 -14.66
CA ILE A 186 18.68 0.74 -15.49
C ILE A 186 20.18 0.99 -15.27
N ASP A 187 20.65 1.09 -14.02
CA ASP A 187 22.10 1.23 -13.72
C ASP A 187 22.87 0.01 -14.24
N GLY A 188 22.28 -1.20 -14.14
CA GLY A 188 22.89 -2.43 -14.63
C GLY A 188 22.90 -2.59 -16.15
N ASP A 189 22.13 -1.79 -16.90
CA ASP A 189 22.12 -1.75 -18.37
C ASP A 189 23.02 -0.61 -18.88
N GLU A 190 23.00 0.57 -18.22
CA GLU A 190 23.96 1.66 -18.48
C GLU A 190 25.41 1.20 -18.23
N ASP A 191 25.68 0.46 -17.16
CA ASP A 191 27.02 -0.09 -16.89
C ASP A 191 27.47 -1.11 -17.96
N LYS A 192 26.53 -1.82 -18.59
CA LYS A 192 26.84 -2.76 -19.68
C LYS A 192 27.04 -2.05 -21.01
N GLU A 193 26.24 -1.03 -21.30
CA GLU A 193 26.34 -0.21 -22.52
C GLU A 193 27.64 0.61 -22.51
N VAL A 194 27.99 1.25 -21.39
CA VAL A 194 29.26 1.99 -21.23
C VAL A 194 30.49 1.08 -21.30
N LYS A 195 30.38 -0.17 -20.83
CA LYS A 195 31.47 -1.15 -20.91
C LYS A 195 31.62 -1.71 -22.33
N SER A 196 30.51 -1.94 -23.03
CA SER A 196 30.47 -2.31 -24.45
C SER A 196 31.11 -1.23 -25.33
N ASP A 197 30.74 0.04 -25.14
CA ASP A 197 31.31 1.14 -25.93
C ASP A 197 32.81 1.33 -25.68
N LYS A 198 33.27 1.21 -24.43
CA LYS A 198 34.71 1.30 -24.12
C LYS A 198 35.54 0.15 -24.69
N ASP A 199 35.01 -1.07 -24.71
CA ASP A 199 35.70 -2.22 -25.32
C ASP A 199 35.70 -2.12 -26.85
N ASN A 200 34.65 -1.55 -27.45
CA ASN A 200 34.59 -1.34 -28.89
C ASN A 200 35.54 -0.22 -29.34
N ASP A 201 35.60 0.90 -28.60
CA ASP A 201 36.49 2.03 -28.90
C ASP A 201 37.97 1.63 -28.75
N LYS A 202 38.33 0.85 -27.72
CA LYS A 202 39.68 0.28 -27.59
C LYS A 202 40.06 -0.65 -28.75
N LYS A 203 39.11 -1.44 -29.26
CA LYS A 203 39.36 -2.39 -30.35
C LYS A 203 39.55 -1.69 -31.69
N VAL A 204 38.84 -0.58 -31.93
CA VAL A 204 39.01 0.26 -33.12
C VAL A 204 40.38 0.93 -33.09
N VAL A 205 40.74 1.57 -31.97
CA VAL A 205 42.04 2.26 -31.80
C VAL A 205 43.21 1.29 -31.98
N SER A 206 43.15 0.07 -31.40
CA SER A 206 44.22 -0.92 -31.58
C SER A 206 44.36 -1.40 -33.02
N SER A 207 43.26 -1.45 -33.79
CA SER A 207 43.31 -1.91 -35.19
C SER A 207 43.81 -0.84 -36.16
N ASP A 208 43.64 0.44 -35.81
CA ASP A 208 44.10 1.56 -36.62
C ASP A 208 45.59 1.85 -36.36
N GLU A 209 46.07 1.72 -35.11
CA GLU A 209 47.50 1.80 -34.79
C GLU A 209 48.30 0.68 -35.48
N GLU A 210 47.81 -0.57 -35.45
CA GLU A 210 48.49 -1.70 -36.11
C GLU A 210 48.62 -1.51 -37.64
N LYS A 211 47.60 -0.93 -38.29
CA LYS A 211 47.65 -0.65 -39.74
C LYS A 211 48.59 0.50 -40.10
N ILE A 212 48.73 1.49 -39.23
CA ILE A 212 49.65 2.63 -39.45
C ILE A 212 51.09 2.14 -39.32
N ASP A 213 51.39 1.34 -38.30
CA ASP A 213 52.73 0.78 -38.08
C ASP A 213 53.17 -0.13 -39.25
N GLU A 214 52.25 -0.94 -39.78
CA GLU A 214 52.52 -1.81 -40.92
C GLU A 214 52.76 -1.00 -42.23
N ALA A 215 52.03 0.10 -42.42
CA ALA A 215 52.20 1.01 -43.55
C ALA A 215 53.52 1.82 -43.46
N GLU A 216 53.91 2.25 -42.26
CA GLU A 216 55.18 2.93 -42.03
C GLU A 216 56.37 2.00 -42.27
N ALA A 217 56.32 0.75 -41.79
CA ALA A 217 57.34 -0.25 -42.04
C ALA A 217 57.51 -0.54 -43.55
N ALA A 218 56.40 -0.66 -44.29
CA ALA A 218 56.43 -0.86 -45.74
C ALA A 218 57.04 0.34 -46.49
N ASN A 219 56.72 1.57 -46.07
CA ASN A 219 57.30 2.78 -46.67
C ASN A 219 58.79 2.93 -46.37
N GLN A 220 59.23 2.63 -45.14
CA GLN A 220 60.66 2.66 -44.79
C GLN A 220 61.47 1.63 -45.60
N ALA A 221 60.95 0.42 -45.77
CA ALA A 221 61.58 -0.60 -46.60
C ALA A 221 61.75 -0.13 -48.06
N LYS A 222 60.73 0.55 -48.60
CA LYS A 222 60.75 1.07 -49.97
C LYS A 222 61.75 2.22 -50.14
N ILE A 223 61.86 3.10 -49.15
CA ILE A 223 62.88 4.17 -49.13
C ILE A 223 64.28 3.56 -49.10
N MET A 224 64.51 2.53 -48.27
CA MET A 224 65.80 1.85 -48.18
C MET A 224 66.18 1.18 -49.51
N GLU A 225 65.21 0.59 -50.22
CA GLU A 225 65.45 0.03 -51.56
C GLU A 225 65.82 1.12 -52.58
N LEU A 226 65.12 2.27 -52.55
CA LEU A 226 65.42 3.39 -53.45
C LEU A 226 66.79 4.00 -53.18
N GLN A 227 67.18 4.16 -51.91
CA GLN A 227 68.52 4.62 -51.53
C GLN A 227 69.59 3.68 -52.10
N LYS A 228 69.42 2.37 -51.95
CA LYS A 228 70.35 1.39 -52.50
C LYS A 228 70.49 1.49 -54.02
N ARG A 229 69.38 1.74 -54.74
CA ARG A 229 69.42 1.95 -56.21
C ARG A 229 70.11 3.25 -56.59
N ILE A 230 69.93 4.31 -55.81
CA ILE A 230 70.63 5.59 -56.03
C ILE A 230 72.14 5.39 -55.85
N ASP A 231 72.57 4.72 -54.78
CA ASP A 231 73.98 4.42 -54.54
C ASP A 231 74.61 3.58 -55.68
N GLU A 232 73.87 2.61 -56.21
CA GLU A 232 74.28 1.82 -57.38
C GLU A 232 74.43 2.70 -58.64
N LEU A 233 73.49 3.61 -58.90
CA LEU A 233 73.54 4.53 -60.03
C LEU A 233 74.67 5.58 -59.90
N GLU A 234 74.92 6.09 -58.69
CA GLU A 234 76.03 7.01 -58.44
C GLU A 234 77.38 6.32 -58.69
N LYS A 235 77.52 5.05 -58.29
CA LYS A 235 78.71 4.25 -58.57
C LYS A 235 78.90 3.99 -60.07
N ASP A 236 77.81 3.72 -60.79
CA ASP A 236 77.85 3.55 -62.25
C ASP A 236 78.21 4.87 -62.97
N LEU A 237 77.71 6.01 -62.49
CA LEU A 237 78.03 7.33 -63.05
C LEU A 237 79.51 7.67 -62.82
N ALA A 238 80.04 7.45 -61.62
CA ALA A 238 81.45 7.66 -61.29
C ALA A 238 82.39 6.76 -62.12
N SER A 239 81.91 5.60 -62.59
CA SER A 239 82.69 4.72 -63.47
C SER A 239 82.73 5.18 -64.93
N LYS A 240 81.79 6.04 -65.36
CA LYS A 240 81.70 6.56 -66.73
C LYS A 240 82.50 7.85 -66.96
N ASP A 241 82.81 8.61 -65.91
CA ASP A 241 83.60 9.86 -66.00
C ASP A 241 85.13 9.64 -66.10
N ILE A 242 85.62 8.38 -66.19
CA ILE A 242 87.06 8.03 -66.28
C ILE A 242 87.44 7.50 -67.68
N THR A 243 86.64 7.74 -68.72
CA THR A 243 86.96 7.41 -70.13
C THR A 243 86.63 8.57 -71.06
#